data_AF-A0A1T4RZG0-F1
#
_entry.id   AF-A0A1T4RZG0-F1
#
_cell.length_a   1.000
_cell.length_b   1.000
_cell.length_c   1.000
_cell.angle_alpha   90.00
_cell.angle_beta   90.00
_cell.angle_gamma   90.00
#
_symmetry.space_group_name_H-M   'P 1'
#
loop_
_entity.id
_entity.type
_entity.pdbx_description
1 polymer ?
#
loop_
_entity_poly.entity_id
_entity_poly.type
_entity_poly.pdbx_seq_one_letter_code
_entity_poly.pdbx_strand_id
1 'polypeptide(L)' 'KGNRKKSKTRCRIEHIFGFIEGAMHGSFVRSIGVVRAAANTALTCLTYNVFRYVQICKYQPKLISVKG' A
#
# COMPACT_ATOMS: atom_id res chain seq x y z
N LYS A 1 13.64 11.46 -20.70
CA LYS A 1 13.75 10.36 -19.69
C LYS A 1 13.12 10.68 -18.31
N GLY A 2 13.05 11.94 -17.85
CA GLY A 2 12.49 12.28 -16.52
C GLY A 2 11.04 11.83 -16.28
N ASN A 3 10.16 11.98 -17.28
CA ASN A 3 8.74 11.65 -17.14
C ASN A 3 8.48 10.14 -16.99
N ARG A 4 9.30 9.29 -17.63
CA ARG A 4 9.21 7.83 -17.51
C ARG A 4 9.49 7.36 -16.07
N LYS A 5 10.51 7.95 -15.42
CA LYS A 5 10.84 7.66 -14.02
C LYS A 5 9.73 8.11 -13.07
N LYS A 6 9.22 9.34 -13.26
CA LYS A 6 8.12 9.90 -12.47
C LYS A 6 6.84 9.07 -12.61
N SER A 7 6.46 8.69 -13.83
CA SER A 7 5.29 7.85 -14.10
C SER A 7 5.41 6.47 -13.44
N LYS A 8 6.56 5.79 -13.54
CA LYS A 8 6.79 4.49 -12.88
C LYS A 8 6.58 4.55 -11.37
N THR A 9 7.02 5.62 -10.72
CA THR A 9 6.80 5.83 -9.28
C THR A 9 5.34 6.12 -8.98
N ARG A 10 4.71 7.00 -9.76
CA ARG A 10 3.31 7.42 -9.57
C ARG A 10 2.34 6.25 -9.61
N CYS A 11 2.46 5.36 -10.60
CA CYS A 11 1.56 4.22 -10.74
C CYS A 11 1.55 3.31 -9.50
N ARG A 12 2.70 3.18 -8.81
CA ARG A 12 2.80 2.38 -7.58
C ARG A 12 2.08 3.05 -6.42
N ILE A 13 2.25 4.37 -6.31
CA ILE A 13 1.62 5.18 -5.27
C ILE A 13 0.11 5.19 -5.47
N GLU A 14 -0.37 5.49 -6.69
CA GLU A 14 -1.79 5.52 -7.04
C GLU A 14 -2.48 4.18 -6.80
N HIS A 15 -1.80 3.06 -7.06
CA HIS A 15 -2.35 1.73 -6.76
C HIS A 15 -2.57 1.51 -5.26
N ILE A 16 -1.66 1.98 -4.41
CA ILE A 16 -1.79 1.89 -2.95
C ILE A 16 -2.97 2.76 -2.49
N PHE A 17 -3.02 4.02 -2.95
CA PHE A 17 -4.10 4.95 -2.60
C PHE A 17 -5.47 4.47 -3.08
N GLY A 18 -5.57 3.92 -4.30
CA GLY A 18 -6.81 3.37 -4.81
C GLY A 18 -7.33 2.19 -3.97
N PHE A 19 -6.42 1.34 -3.46
CA PHE A 19 -6.80 0.26 -2.54
C PHE A 19 -7.26 0.79 -1.18
N ILE A 20 -6.56 1.78 -0.62
CA ILE A 20 -6.93 2.38 0.66
C ILE A 20 -8.30 3.07 0.56
N GLU A 21 -8.56 3.81 -0.52
CA GLU A 21 -9.83 4.51 -0.72
C GLU A 21 -11.00 3.53 -0.91
N GLY A 22 -10.81 2.48 -1.74
CA GLY A 22 -11.87 1.51 -2.03
C GLY A 22 -12.10 0.50 -0.92
N ALA A 23 -11.05 -0.16 -0.43
CA ALA A 23 -11.16 -1.30 0.49
C ALA A 23 -11.07 -0.89 1.97
N MET A 24 -10.36 0.20 2.29
CA MET A 24 -10.09 0.62 3.68
C MET A 24 -10.94 1.82 4.12
N HIS A 25 -11.96 2.21 3.36
CA HIS A 25 -12.84 3.34 3.67
C HIS A 25 -12.11 4.69 3.78
N GLY A 26 -11.06 4.87 2.96
CA GLY A 26 -10.35 6.13 2.83
C GLY A 26 -9.15 6.29 3.74
N SER A 27 -8.43 7.40 3.54
CA SER A 27 -7.18 7.72 4.24
C SER A 27 -7.33 8.81 5.32
N PHE A 28 -8.57 9.16 5.67
CA PHE A 28 -8.85 10.26 6.59
C PHE A 28 -8.49 9.93 8.04
N VAL A 29 -7.50 10.64 8.58
CA VAL A 29 -7.11 10.55 9.98
C VAL A 29 -7.77 11.68 10.76
N ARG A 30 -8.76 11.35 11.59
CA ARG A 30 -9.47 12.31 12.49
C ARG A 30 -9.02 12.23 13.95
N SER A 31 -7.88 11.59 14.22
CA SER A 31 -7.37 11.41 15.58
C SER A 31 -6.69 12.67 16.12
N ILE A 32 -6.98 13.03 17.37
CA ILE A 32 -6.29 14.10 18.08
C ILE A 32 -4.93 13.60 18.56
N GLY A 33 -3.86 14.29 18.16
CA GLY A 33 -2.47 14.00 18.56
C GLY A 33 -1.66 13.28 17.47
N VAL A 34 -0.45 13.79 17.22
CA VAL A 34 0.45 13.30 16.15
C VAL A 34 0.83 11.83 16.33
N VAL A 35 1.04 11.37 17.56
CA VAL A 35 1.38 9.97 17.86
C VAL A 35 0.27 9.01 17.41
N ARG A 36 -0.99 9.37 17.67
CA ARG A 36 -2.16 8.57 17.25
C ARG A 36 -2.34 8.59 15.74
N ALA A 37 -2.12 9.75 15.11
CA ALA A 37 -2.15 9.87 13.66
C ALA A 37 -1.09 8.98 13.01
N ALA A 38 0.14 9.02 13.52
CA ALA A 38 1.25 8.20 13.04
C ALA A 38 0.98 6.70 13.22
N ALA A 39 0.43 6.29 14.36
CA ALA A 39 0.05 4.89 14.61
C ALA A 39 -1.02 4.40 13.62
N ASN A 40 -2.06 5.21 13.36
CA ASN A 40 -3.09 4.88 12.38
C ASN A 40 -2.51 4.76 10.97
N THR A 41 -1.63 5.68 10.56
CA THR A 41 -0.94 5.59 9.26
C THR A 41 -0.09 4.33 9.16
N ALA A 42 0.68 4.01 10.20
CA ALA A 42 1.50 2.80 10.24
C ALA A 42 0.64 1.53 10.12
N LEU A 43 -0.51 1.49 10.80
CA LEU A 43 -1.47 0.39 10.72
C LEU A 43 -2.07 0.26 9.31
N THR A 44 -2.40 1.36 8.65
CA THR A 44 -2.89 1.35 7.27
C THR A 44 -1.84 0.79 6.32
N CYS A 45 -0.58 1.21 6.45
CA CYS A 45 0.53 0.70 5.64
C CYS A 45 0.77 -0.80 5.89
N LEU A 46 0.72 -1.25 7.15
CA LEU A 46 0.86 -2.66 7.50
C LEU A 46 -0.26 -3.49 6.88
N THR A 47 -1.50 -3.05 7.06
CA THR A 47 -2.69 -3.73 6.52
C THR A 47 -2.60 -3.86 5.00
N TYR A 48 -2.22 -2.79 4.30
CA TYR A 48 -1.98 -2.83 2.85
C TYR A 48 -0.93 -3.91 2.48
N ASN A 49 0.20 -3.95 3.19
CA ASN A 49 1.27 -4.91 2.91
C ASN A 49 0.80 -6.37 3.11
N VAL A 50 0.00 -6.64 4.15
CA VAL A 50 -0.57 -7.97 4.41
C VAL A 50 -1.54 -8.38 3.29
N PHE A 51 -2.49 -7.52 2.92
CA PHE A 51 -3.40 -7.79 1.80
C PHE A 51 -2.64 -8.03 0.50
N ARG A 52 -1.65 -7.18 0.22
CA ARG A 52 -0.81 -7.32 -0.97
C ARG A 52 -0.07 -8.65 -0.97
N TYR A 53 0.48 -9.08 0.16
CA TYR A 53 1.15 -10.36 0.29
C TYR A 53 0.20 -11.53 -0.02
N VAL A 54 -0.99 -11.55 0.58
CA VAL A 54 -2.01 -12.58 0.32
C VAL A 54 -2.39 -12.63 -1.16
N GLN A 55 -2.56 -11.46 -1.80
CA GLN A 55 -2.82 -11.40 -3.25
C GLN A 55 -1.66 -11.96 -4.08
N ILE A 56 -0.41 -11.69 -3.72
CA ILE A 56 0.74 -12.28 -4.41
C ILE A 56 0.73 -13.80 -4.24
N CYS A 57 0.52 -14.31 -3.02
CA CYS A 57 0.43 -15.75 -2.76
C CYS A 57 -0.67 -16.42 -3.60
N LYS A 58 -1.84 -15.76 -3.70
CA LYS A 58 -3.02 -16.33 -4.39
C LYS A 58 -2.91 -16.27 -5.92
N TYR A 59 -2.44 -15.15 -6.47
CA TYR A 59 -2.49 -14.90 -7.91
C TYR A 59 -1.13 -15.02 -8.61
N GLN A 60 -0.03 -14.82 -7.89
CA GLN A 60 1.31 -14.86 -8.48
C GLN A 60 2.35 -15.47 -7.52
N PRO A 61 2.17 -16.72 -7.08
CA PRO A 61 3.06 -17.38 -6.11
C PRO A 61 4.51 -17.49 -6.60
N LYS A 62 4.71 -17.50 -7.93
CA LYS A 62 6.03 -17.50 -8.57
C LYS A 62 6.92 -16.32 -8.13
N LEU A 63 6.34 -15.18 -7.72
CA LEU A 63 7.11 -14.01 -7.25
C LEU A 63 7.74 -14.20 -5.87
N ILE A 64 7.20 -15.10 -5.05
CA ILE A 64 7.68 -15.36 -3.70
C ILE A 64 8.67 -16.53 -3.70
N SER A 65 8.43 -17.52 -4.56
CA SER A 65 9.22 -18.75 -4.67
C SER A 65 10.64 -18.56 -5.23
N VAL A 66 10.94 -17.44 -5.89
CA VAL A 66 12.27 -17.14 -6.47
C VAL A 66 13.34 -16.72 -5.44
N LYS A 67 13.14 -17.01 -4.15
CA LYS A 67 14.17 -16.90 -3.11
C LYS A 67 14.59 -18.30 -2.68
N GLY A 68 15.31 -18.97 -3.56
CA GLY A 68 16.13 -20.16 -3.30
C GLY A 68 17.48 -19.93 -3.95
#